data_AF-A0A0R1TRG9-F1
#
_entry.id   AF-A0A0R1TRG9-F1
#
_cell.length_a   1.000
_cell.length_b   1.000
_cell.length_c   1.000
_cell.angle_alpha   90.00
_cell.angle_beta   90.00
_cell.angle_gamma   90.00
#
_symmetry.space_group_name_H-M   'P 1'
#
loop_
_entity.id
_entity.type
_entity.pdbx_description
1 polymer ?
#
loop_
_entity_poly.entity_id
_entity_poly.type
_entity_poly.pdbx_seq_one_letter_code
_entity_poly.pdbx_strand_id
1 'polypeptide(L)' 'MTNETKQLRDQAEKGRMLYRSGNATMEEAKELVMPYINHFNNRSKELAKKFNQRPKLISFKSFCR' A
#
# COMPACT_ATOMS: atom_id res chain seq x y z
N MET A 1 5.10 -10.96 10.73
CA MET A 1 5.31 -10.25 9.45
C MET A 1 6.61 -10.73 8.87
N THR A 2 6.66 -11.08 7.58
CA THR A 2 7.94 -11.34 6.90
C THR A 2 8.73 -10.03 6.78
N ASN A 3 10.06 -10.12 6.77
CA ASN A 3 10.93 -8.94 6.70
C ASN A 3 10.65 -8.08 5.45
N GLU A 4 10.28 -8.72 4.35
CA GLU A 4 9.93 -8.09 3.08
C GLU A 4 8.67 -7.20 3.16
N THR A 5 7.58 -7.69 3.78
CA THR A 5 6.36 -6.88 3.96
C THR A 5 6.62 -5.68 4.86
N LYS A 6 7.53 -5.82 5.84
CA LYS A 6 7.92 -4.70 6.71
C LYS A 6 8.65 -3.63 5.91
N GLN A 7 9.61 -4.02 5.06
CA GLN A 7 10.32 -3.09 4.17
C GLN A 7 9.38 -2.36 3.21
N LEU A 8 8.45 -3.09 2.57
CA LEU A 8 7.46 -2.49 1.68
C LEU A 8 6.59 -1.47 2.40
N ARG A 9 6.17 -1.77 3.64
CA ARG A 9 5.38 -0.86 4.46
C ARG A 9 6.19 0.39 4.82
N ASP A 10 7.43 0.23 5.24
CA ASP A 10 8.29 1.35 5.65
C ASP A 10 8.59 2.28 4.45
N GLN A 11 8.76 1.71 3.25
CA GLN A 11 8.87 2.47 2.00
C GLN A 11 7.58 3.22 1.65
N ALA A 12 6.42 2.58 1.81
CA ALA A 12 5.13 3.21 1.58
C ALA A 12 4.86 4.36 2.57
N GLU A 13 5.20 4.19 3.86
CA GLU A 13 5.10 5.28 4.84
C GLU A 13 6.01 6.46 4.48
N LYS A 14 7.24 6.20 4.00
CA LYS A 14 8.12 7.26 3.49
C LYS A 14 7.48 8.01 2.33
N GLY A 15 6.92 7.30 1.35
CA GLY A 15 6.22 7.91 0.21
C GLY A 15 5.01 8.75 0.64
N ARG A 16 4.23 8.26 1.61
CA ARG A 16 3.11 9.00 2.21
C ARG A 16 3.57 10.28 2.90
N MET A 17 4.65 10.21 3.68
CA MET A 17 5.20 11.38 4.37
C MET A 17 5.63 12.46 3.37
N LEU A 18 6.36 12.07 2.32
CA LEU A 18 6.82 13.00 1.27
C LEU A 18 5.65 13.65 0.51
N TYR A 19 4.62 12.87 0.18
CA TYR A 19 3.41 13.40 -0.46
C TYR A 19 2.66 14.38 0.43
N ARG A 20 2.49 14.05 1.72
CA ARG A 20 1.78 14.91 2.67
C ARG A 20 2.55 16.18 3.02
N SER A 21 3.88 16.15 2.97
CA SER A 21 4.72 17.32 3.19
C SER A 21 4.89 18.19 1.95
N GLY A 22 4.35 17.78 0.78
CA GLY A 22 4.54 18.48 -0.49
C GLY A 22 5.93 18.33 -1.10
N ASN A 23 6.76 17.42 -0.59
CA ASN A 23 8.13 17.18 -1.07
C ASN A 23 8.21 16.15 -2.20
N ALA A 24 7.08 15.56 -2.58
CA ALA A 24 6.96 14.65 -3.72
C ALA A 24 5.63 14.88 -4.43
N THR A 25 5.67 14.74 -5.75
CA THR A 25 4.48 14.69 -6.60
C THR A 25 3.68 13.42 -6.34
N MET A 26 2.43 13.40 -6.82
CA MET A 26 1.58 12.21 -6.74
C MET A 26 2.20 11.00 -7.44
N GLU A 27 2.95 11.21 -8.52
CA GLU A 27 3.58 10.15 -9.31
C GLU A 27 4.75 9.54 -8.56
N GLU A 28 5.66 10.36 -8.04
CA GLU A 28 6.79 9.92 -7.22
C GLU A 28 6.32 9.20 -5.94
N ALA A 29 5.27 9.70 -5.30
CA ALA A 29 4.70 9.05 -4.13
C ALA A 29 4.07 7.68 -4.47
N LYS A 30 3.44 7.55 -5.64
CA LYS A 30 2.86 6.27 -6.09
C LYS A 30 3.94 5.21 -6.31
N GLU A 31 5.11 5.56 -6.84
CA GLU A 31 6.20 4.60 -7.03
C GLU A 31 6.63 3.93 -5.72
N LEU A 32 6.59 4.68 -4.61
CA LEU A 32 6.94 4.18 -3.28
C LEU A 32 5.79 3.44 -2.59
N VAL A 33 4.55 3.91 -2.77
CA VAL A 33 3.38 3.42 -2.03
C VAL A 33 2.71 2.21 -2.72
N MET A 34 2.64 2.20 -4.05
CA MET A 34 1.90 1.19 -4.80
C MET A 34 2.42 -0.25 -4.61
N PRO A 35 3.73 -0.53 -4.48
CA PRO A 35 4.21 -1.89 -4.22
C PRO A 35 3.57 -2.52 -2.97
N TYR A 36 3.48 -1.75 -1.87
CA TYR A 36 2.82 -2.20 -0.65
C TYR A 36 1.30 -2.39 -0.84
N ILE A 37 0.63 -1.42 -1.47
CA ILE A 37 -0.81 -1.50 -1.73
C ILE A 37 -1.15 -2.73 -2.59
N ASN A 38 -0.38 -2.99 -3.63
CA ASN A 38 -0.57 -4.12 -4.52
C ASN A 38 -0.34 -5.44 -3.77
N HIS A 39 0.72 -5.54 -2.98
CA HIS A 39 1.00 -6.71 -2.15
C HIS A 39 -0.15 -6.98 -1.16
N PHE A 40 -0.61 -5.95 -0.45
CA PHE A 40 -1.73 -6.05 0.49
C PHE A 40 -3.03 -6.47 -0.20
N ASN A 41 -3.36 -5.82 -1.32
CA ASN A 41 -4.60 -6.09 -2.07
C ASN A 41 -4.60 -7.49 -2.66
N ASN A 42 -3.47 -7.99 -3.17
CA ASN A 42 -3.34 -9.35 -3.69
C ASN A 42 -3.57 -10.38 -2.58
N ARG A 43 -2.90 -10.20 -1.43
CA ARG A 43 -3.10 -11.07 -0.27
C ARG A 43 -4.55 -11.05 0.24
N SER A 44 -5.17 -9.87 0.25
CA SER A 44 -6.58 -9.69 0.64
C SER A 44 -7.52 -10.45 -0.31
N LYS A 45 -7.27 -10.39 -1.63
CA LYS A 45 -8.04 -11.16 -2.63
C LYS A 45 -7.88 -12.67 -2.45
N GLU A 46 -6.66 -13.15 -2.23
CA GLU A 46 -6.40 -14.58 -2.00
C GLU A 46 -7.15 -15.11 -0.77
N LEU A 47 -7.10 -14.39 0.35
CA LEU A 47 -7.81 -14.74 1.57
C LEU A 47 -9.32 -14.68 1.39
N ALA A 48 -9.82 -13.62 0.76
CA ALA A 48 -11.24 -13.45 0.48
C ALA A 48 -11.80 -14.60 -0.36
N LYS A 49 -11.05 -15.04 -1.38
CA LYS A 49 -11.40 -16.22 -2.19
C LYS A 49 -11.43 -17.49 -1.34
N LYS A 50 -10.44 -17.70 -0.46
CA LYS A 50 -10.36 -18.88 0.42
C LYS A 50 -11.54 -18.98 1.39
N PHE A 51 -12.04 -17.85 1.87
CA PHE A 51 -13.11 -17.81 2.89
C PHE A 51 -14.48 -17.38 2.33
N ASN A 52 -14.64 -17.29 1.00
CA ASN A 52 -15.85 -16.79 0.34
C ASN A 52 -16.35 -15.43 0.88
N GLN A 53 -15.40 -14.52 1.14
CA GLN A 53 -15.65 -13.17 1.64
C GLN A 53 -15.39 -12.12 0.58
N ARG A 54 -15.84 -10.89 0.83
CA ARG A 54 -15.46 -9.73 -0.01
C ARG A 54 -14.06 -9.24 0.38
N PRO A 55 -13.13 -9.05 -0.56
CA PRO A 55 -11.79 -8.56 -0.24
C PRO A 55 -11.83 -7.12 0.24
N LYS A 56 -11.04 -6.83 1.28
CA LYS A 56 -10.80 -5.45 1.75
C LYS A 56 -9.62 -4.89 0.97
N LEU A 57 -9.89 -3.93 0.09
CA LEU A 57 -8.88 -3.30 -0.74
C LEU A 57 -8.60 -1.88 -0.26
N ILE A 58 -7.35 -1.43 -0.44
CA ILE A 58 -6.94 -0.06 -0.19
C ILE A 58 -6.48 0.60 -1.50
N SER A 59 -6.66 1.91 -1.58
CA SER A 59 -6.24 2.77 -2.69
C SER A 59 -5.13 3.72 -2.24
N PHE A 60 -4.39 4.29 -3.19
CA PHE A 60 -3.40 5.33 -2.90
C PHE A 60 -4.03 6.49 -2.11
N LYS A 61 -5.22 6.95 -2.53
CA LYS A 61 -5.94 8.05 -1.88
C LYS A 61 -6.31 7.71 -0.43
N SER A 62 -6.82 6.50 -0.17
CA SER A 62 -7.17 6.08 1.20
C SER A 62 -5.94 5.86 2.07
N PHE A 63 -4.82 5.45 1.49
CA PHE A 63 -3.56 5.25 2.22
C PHE A 63 -2.88 6.59 2.57
N CYS A 64 -2.93 7.56 1.66
CA CYS A 64 -2.29 8.86 1.86
C CYS A 64 -3.14 9.88 2.63
N ARG A 65 -4.44 9.61 2.79
CA ARG A 65 -5.33 10.40 3.67
C ARG A 65 -4.89 10.31 5.13
#